data_AF-A0A2U2D1Q3-F1
#
_entry.id   AF-A0A2U2D1Q3-F1
#
_cell.length_a   1.000
_cell.length_b   1.000
_cell.length_c   1.000
_cell.angle_alpha   90.00
_cell.angle_beta   90.00
_cell.angle_gamma   90.00
#
_symmetry.space_group_name_H-M   'P 1'
#
loop_
_entity.id
_entity.type
_entity.pdbx_description
1 polymer ?
#
loop_
_entity_poly.entity_id
_entity_poly.type
_entity_poly.pdbx_seq_one_letter_code
_entity_poly.pdbx_strand_id
1 'polypeptide(L)'
;MDRPDLYTQAIIDLWETGETTIGTLHIKPSHGACNPKNFSEKNENDRIWAIDWISLASLRDSENMFLDYDSPLDQLAGITLPGKIADWFTKAGASVVFENVQYTSHLNQQQLVELFGHIDPQHHVATLIGAGMLENGEGSSKNHWITWEQGPATAEGEVTPTTAPGAAITGSQLFTWGQVGHLLAKNLTLQSLLKHLYGGLVFSKIP
;
A
#
# COMPACT_ATOMS: atom_id res chain seq x y z
N MET A 1 0.30 4.22 -12.40
CA MET A 1 -0.16 5.55 -11.94
C MET A 1 -1.29 6.02 -12.87
N ASP A 2 -2.41 6.49 -12.31
CA ASP A 2 -3.64 6.80 -13.08
C ASP A 2 -3.67 8.19 -13.68
N ARG A 3 -3.46 9.21 -12.84
CA ARG A 3 -3.58 10.63 -13.17
C ARG A 3 -2.29 11.37 -12.79
N PRO A 4 -1.22 11.25 -13.61
CA PRO A 4 0.06 11.89 -13.33
C PRO A 4 -0.03 13.42 -13.30
N ASP A 5 -1.02 13.98 -14.00
CA ASP A 5 -1.35 15.40 -13.98
C ASP A 5 -1.92 15.83 -12.62
N LEU A 6 -2.87 15.10 -12.05
CA LEU A 6 -3.40 15.37 -10.70
C LEU A 6 -2.32 15.20 -9.63
N TYR A 7 -1.48 14.16 -9.76
CA TYR A 7 -0.37 13.94 -8.85
C TYR A 7 0.62 15.12 -8.87
N THR A 8 0.98 15.59 -10.07
CA THR A 8 1.89 16.73 -10.23
C THR A 8 1.30 18.01 -9.66
N GLN A 9 0.02 18.29 -9.95
CA GLN A 9 -0.66 19.45 -9.41
C GLN A 9 -0.72 19.40 -7.87
N ALA A 10 -1.05 18.24 -7.30
CA ALA A 10 -1.09 18.06 -5.85
C ALA A 10 0.25 18.37 -5.18
N ILE A 11 1.36 17.93 -5.77
CA ILE A 11 2.71 18.24 -5.26
C ILE A 11 3.01 19.74 -5.35
N ILE A 12 2.66 20.40 -6.46
CA ILE A 12 2.85 21.84 -6.64
C ILE A 12 2.04 22.61 -5.58
N ASP A 13 0.76 22.30 -5.46
CA ASP A 13 -0.15 22.97 -4.51
C ASP A 13 0.32 22.80 -3.06
N LEU A 14 0.70 21.58 -2.67
CA LEU A 14 1.25 21.30 -1.33
C LEU A 14 2.53 22.09 -1.08
N TRP A 15 3.41 22.20 -2.07
CA TRP A 15 4.67 22.93 -1.95
C TRP A 15 4.45 24.45 -1.84
N GLU A 16 3.62 25.01 -2.73
CA GLU A 16 3.45 26.46 -2.87
C GLU A 16 2.46 27.05 -1.85
N THR A 17 1.40 26.31 -1.51
CA THR A 17 0.27 26.83 -0.71
C THR A 17 0.05 26.07 0.59
N GLY A 18 0.61 24.86 0.73
CA GLY A 18 0.48 24.05 1.94
C GLY A 18 -0.80 23.22 2.00
N GLU A 19 -1.62 23.22 0.94
CA GLU A 19 -2.83 22.39 0.86
C GLU A 19 -3.15 22.04 -0.59
N THR A 20 -3.90 20.95 -0.80
CA THR A 20 -4.39 20.57 -2.14
C THR A 20 -5.73 19.86 -2.02
N THR A 21 -6.40 19.68 -3.16
CA THR A 21 -7.64 18.89 -3.24
C THR A 21 -7.61 17.99 -4.47
N ILE A 22 -7.79 16.68 -4.27
CA ILE A 22 -7.93 15.68 -5.34
C ILE A 22 -9.36 15.14 -5.28
N GLY A 23 -10.19 15.45 -6.28
CA GLY A 23 -11.63 15.15 -6.22
C GLY A 23 -12.28 15.89 -5.04
N THR A 24 -12.74 15.14 -4.04
CA THR A 24 -13.24 15.66 -2.76
C THR A 24 -12.27 15.41 -1.58
N LEU A 25 -11.10 14.81 -1.85
CA LEU A 25 -10.05 14.60 -0.87
C LEU A 25 -9.28 15.90 -0.65
N HIS A 26 -9.58 16.59 0.44
CA HIS A 26 -8.83 17.77 0.85
C HIS A 26 -7.66 17.37 1.74
N ILE A 27 -6.45 17.78 1.38
CA ILE A 27 -5.19 17.46 2.09
C ILE A 27 -4.58 18.77 2.57
N LYS A 28 -4.58 18.97 3.89
CA LYS A 28 -3.98 20.15 4.54
C LYS A 28 -3.10 19.70 5.71
N PRO A 29 -1.83 19.40 5.45
CA PRO A 29 -0.89 19.01 6.49
C PRO A 29 -0.29 20.22 7.21
N SER A 30 0.53 19.96 8.20
CA SER A 30 1.48 20.91 8.77
C SER A 30 2.58 21.28 7.76
N HIS A 31 3.16 22.45 7.97
CA HIS A 31 4.20 23.02 7.09
C HIS A 31 5.42 22.09 6.90
N GLY A 32 5.77 21.28 7.91
CA GLY A 32 6.92 20.36 7.84
C GLY A 32 6.74 19.21 6.84
N ALA A 33 5.49 18.79 6.58
CA ALA A 33 5.20 17.77 5.58
C ALA A 33 5.35 18.31 4.15
N CYS A 34 4.89 19.53 3.91
CA CYS A 34 5.02 20.23 2.63
C CYS A 34 6.45 20.66 2.32
N ASN A 35 7.25 20.94 3.35
CA ASN A 35 8.60 21.48 3.20
C ASN A 35 9.61 20.59 3.94
N PRO A 36 9.88 19.38 3.40
CA PRO A 36 10.87 18.48 3.97
C PRO A 36 12.23 19.15 4.14
N LYS A 37 12.82 18.93 5.31
CA LYS A 37 14.20 19.30 5.65
C LYS A 37 14.97 18.01 5.91
N ASN A 38 16.27 18.00 5.60
CA ASN A 38 17.18 16.90 5.92
C ASN A 38 16.72 15.52 5.37
N PHE A 39 16.66 15.39 4.04
CA PHE A 39 16.54 14.10 3.37
C PHE A 39 17.77 13.23 3.68
N SER A 40 17.69 12.46 4.77
CA SER A 40 18.70 11.58 5.35
C SER A 40 20.13 12.17 5.52
N GLU A 41 20.58 12.26 6.77
CA GLU A 41 21.91 12.79 7.11
C GLU A 41 23.04 11.75 7.01
N LYS A 42 22.73 10.47 6.72
CA LYS A 42 23.69 9.38 6.94
C LYS A 42 24.25 8.72 5.68
N ASN A 43 23.46 8.42 4.64
CA ASN A 43 23.96 7.79 3.42
C ASN A 43 23.16 8.22 2.18
N GLU A 44 23.80 8.28 1.01
CA GLU A 44 23.16 8.63 -0.27
C GLU A 44 21.96 7.74 -0.64
N ASN A 45 21.97 6.49 -0.17
CA ASN A 45 20.91 5.49 -0.43
C ASN A 45 19.73 5.55 0.56
N ASP A 46 19.81 6.37 1.61
CA ASP A 46 18.72 6.50 2.61
C ASP A 46 17.76 7.66 2.28
N ARG A 47 17.94 8.31 1.12
CA ARG A 47 17.18 9.52 0.75
C ARG A 47 15.82 9.18 0.16
N ILE A 48 14.76 9.47 0.90
CA ILE A 48 13.40 9.55 0.34
C ILE A 48 13.34 10.75 -0.60
N TRP A 49 12.77 10.57 -1.79
CA TRP A 49 12.64 11.65 -2.76
C TRP A 49 11.69 12.72 -2.21
N ALA A 50 11.98 14.00 -2.48
CA ALA A 50 11.18 15.12 -1.98
C ALA A 50 9.69 14.99 -2.34
N ILE A 51 9.42 14.52 -3.56
CA ILE A 51 8.08 14.32 -4.10
C ILE A 51 7.35 13.18 -3.38
N ASP A 52 8.04 12.07 -3.09
CA ASP A 52 7.47 10.94 -2.33
C ASP A 52 7.18 11.34 -0.87
N TRP A 53 8.06 12.14 -0.26
CA TRP A 53 7.81 12.70 1.06
C TRP A 53 6.60 13.63 1.05
N ILE A 54 6.58 14.64 0.18
CA ILE A 54 5.50 15.63 0.13
C ILE A 54 4.16 14.93 -0.08
N SER A 55 4.08 13.93 -0.96
CA SER A 55 2.83 13.18 -1.14
C SER A 55 2.44 12.36 0.09
N LEU A 56 3.28 11.40 0.52
CA LEU A 56 2.92 10.44 1.55
C LEU A 56 2.83 11.08 2.95
N ALA A 57 3.79 11.95 3.29
CA ALA A 57 3.80 12.62 4.59
C ALA A 57 2.63 13.62 4.69
N SER A 58 2.31 14.37 3.64
CA SER A 58 1.19 15.32 3.68
C SER A 58 -0.15 14.62 3.82
N LEU A 59 -0.37 13.53 3.08
CA LEU A 59 -1.59 12.75 3.22
C LEU A 59 -1.75 12.22 4.64
N ARG A 60 -0.69 11.60 5.21
CA ARG A 60 -0.71 11.08 6.58
C ARG A 60 -0.90 12.18 7.62
N ASP A 61 -0.21 13.29 7.48
CA ASP A 61 -0.22 14.38 8.46
C ASP A 61 -1.56 15.14 8.47
N SER A 62 -2.21 15.28 7.30
CA SER A 62 -3.56 15.88 7.20
C SER A 62 -4.63 15.11 7.99
N GLU A 63 -4.41 13.82 8.27
CA GLU A 63 -5.29 13.01 9.11
C GLU A 63 -5.05 13.13 10.61
N ASN A 64 -3.82 13.48 11.01
CA ASN A 64 -3.50 13.70 12.42
C ASN A 64 -4.25 14.90 13.01
N MET A 65 -4.85 15.76 12.17
CA MET A 65 -5.74 16.85 12.60
C MET A 65 -7.15 16.35 12.97
N PHE A 66 -7.52 15.10 12.64
CA PHE A 66 -8.89 14.56 12.78
C PHE A 66 -9.02 13.23 13.55
N LEU A 67 -7.92 12.63 14.01
CA LEU A 67 -7.97 11.35 14.75
C LEU A 67 -7.98 11.59 16.27
N ASP A 68 -9.19 11.71 16.84
CA ASP A 68 -9.41 11.42 18.26
C ASP A 68 -9.35 9.89 18.43
N TYR A 69 -8.37 9.44 19.21
CA TYR A 69 -7.90 8.06 19.25
C TYR A 69 -8.57 7.33 20.42
N ASP A 70 -9.69 6.65 20.14
CA ASP A 70 -10.66 6.24 21.18
C ASP A 70 -10.83 4.70 21.32
N SER A 71 -9.76 3.89 21.21
CA SER A 71 -9.91 2.42 21.47
C SER A 71 -8.61 1.66 21.87
N PRO A 72 -8.70 0.63 22.75
CA PRO A 72 -7.56 0.03 23.48
C PRO A 72 -6.72 -1.01 22.69
N LEU A 73 -6.78 -1.06 21.36
CA LEU A 73 -6.02 -2.02 20.52
C LEU A 73 -4.63 -1.46 20.10
N ASP A 74 -3.98 -0.80 21.06
CA ASP A 74 -2.85 0.13 20.94
C ASP A 74 -1.50 -0.42 20.43
N GLN A 75 -1.48 -1.57 19.73
CA GLN A 75 -0.30 -2.11 19.05
C GLN A 75 -0.25 -1.77 17.54
N LEU A 76 -1.26 -1.07 17.00
CA LEU A 76 -1.38 -0.70 15.57
C LEU A 76 -1.09 0.79 15.29
N ALA A 77 -0.46 1.50 16.22
CA ALA A 77 -0.35 2.98 16.27
C ALA A 77 0.30 3.68 15.05
N GLY A 78 0.82 2.94 14.06
CA GLY A 78 1.47 3.49 12.86
C GLY A 78 0.77 3.18 11.52
N ILE A 79 -0.26 2.32 11.49
CA ILE A 79 -0.80 1.78 10.24
C ILE A 79 -2.11 2.48 9.88
N THR A 80 -2.29 2.83 8.60
CA THR A 80 -3.57 3.31 8.09
C THR A 80 -4.57 2.14 8.03
N LEU A 81 -5.72 2.28 8.69
CA LEU A 81 -6.78 1.27 8.68
C LEU A 81 -7.40 1.11 7.28
N PRO A 82 -7.91 -0.08 6.91
CA PRO A 82 -8.52 -0.34 5.60
C PRO A 82 -9.59 0.67 5.21
N GLY A 83 -10.53 0.94 6.12
CA GLY A 83 -11.61 1.90 5.88
C GLY A 83 -11.11 3.32 5.59
N LYS A 84 -9.92 3.67 6.09
CA LYS A 84 -9.32 4.97 5.83
C LYS A 84 -8.67 5.05 4.45
N ILE A 85 -8.01 3.98 4.01
CA ILE A 85 -7.54 3.88 2.62
C ILE A 85 -8.72 3.94 1.66
N ALA A 86 -9.80 3.20 1.97
CA ALA A 86 -11.03 3.26 1.19
C ALA A 86 -11.61 4.67 1.08
N ASP A 87 -11.67 5.42 2.18
CA ASP A 87 -12.10 6.82 2.22
C ASP A 87 -11.24 7.72 1.33
N TRP A 88 -9.91 7.61 1.40
CA TRP A 88 -8.99 8.38 0.55
C TRP A 88 -9.21 8.13 -0.94
N PHE A 89 -9.24 6.87 -1.36
CA PHE A 89 -9.45 6.51 -2.77
C PHE A 89 -10.83 6.96 -3.26
N THR A 90 -11.86 6.78 -2.44
CA THR A 90 -13.23 7.20 -2.78
C THR A 90 -13.31 8.72 -2.96
N LYS A 91 -12.73 9.48 -2.02
CA LYS A 91 -12.69 10.94 -2.11
C LYS A 91 -11.87 11.42 -3.30
N ALA A 92 -10.80 10.73 -3.67
CA ALA A 92 -10.01 11.01 -4.87
C ALA A 92 -10.78 10.70 -6.18
N GLY A 93 -11.92 10.01 -6.11
CA GLY A 93 -12.81 9.73 -7.25
C GLY A 93 -12.83 8.27 -7.71
N ALA A 94 -12.07 7.38 -7.06
CA ALA A 94 -12.15 5.94 -7.31
C ALA A 94 -13.37 5.31 -6.60
N SER A 95 -13.60 4.02 -6.85
CA SER A 95 -14.59 3.20 -6.13
C SER A 95 -13.92 1.95 -5.56
N VAL A 96 -14.33 1.53 -4.37
CA VAL A 96 -13.94 0.22 -3.81
C VAL A 96 -14.77 -0.85 -4.49
N VAL A 97 -14.14 -1.76 -5.22
CA VAL A 97 -14.82 -2.84 -5.97
C VAL A 97 -14.78 -4.17 -5.24
N PHE A 98 -13.82 -4.36 -4.33
CA PHE A 98 -13.68 -5.57 -3.52
C PHE A 98 -12.89 -5.28 -2.25
N GLU A 99 -13.22 -5.97 -1.16
CA GLU A 99 -12.48 -5.93 0.11
C GLU A 99 -12.54 -7.31 0.78
N ASN A 100 -11.40 -7.81 1.23
CA ASN A 100 -11.34 -9.04 2.03
C ASN A 100 -10.34 -8.97 3.20
N VAL A 101 -10.13 -7.79 3.76
CA VAL A 101 -9.20 -7.61 4.88
C VAL A 101 -9.64 -8.43 6.10
N GLN A 102 -8.68 -9.16 6.67
CA GLN A 102 -8.85 -10.05 7.81
C GLN A 102 -8.30 -9.39 9.07
N TYR A 103 -9.14 -9.13 10.08
CA TYR A 103 -8.72 -8.44 11.31
C TYR A 103 -8.02 -9.33 12.34
N THR A 104 -8.21 -10.65 12.28
CA THR A 104 -7.64 -11.59 13.26
C THR A 104 -6.92 -12.78 12.64
N SER A 105 -7.04 -12.97 11.32
CA SER A 105 -6.49 -14.11 10.57
C SER A 105 -5.72 -13.64 9.35
N HIS A 106 -5.05 -14.58 8.69
CA HIS A 106 -4.44 -14.38 7.37
C HIS A 106 -5.39 -14.81 6.25
N LEU A 107 -5.08 -14.44 5.01
CA LEU A 107 -5.75 -15.03 3.86
C LEU A 107 -5.48 -16.53 3.77
N ASN A 108 -6.48 -17.27 3.33
CA ASN A 108 -6.28 -18.59 2.73
C ASN A 108 -6.05 -18.48 1.21
N GLN A 109 -5.63 -19.57 0.59
CA GLN A 109 -5.31 -19.63 -0.83
C GLN A 109 -6.50 -19.29 -1.74
N GLN A 110 -7.73 -19.66 -1.36
CA GLN A 110 -8.92 -19.33 -2.15
C GLN A 110 -9.21 -17.83 -2.12
N GLN A 111 -9.09 -17.20 -0.95
CA GLN A 111 -9.27 -15.75 -0.81
C GLN A 111 -8.14 -14.96 -1.51
N LEU A 112 -6.93 -15.53 -1.55
CA LEU A 112 -5.83 -14.96 -2.35
C LEU A 112 -6.19 -14.96 -3.83
N VAL A 113 -6.61 -16.11 -4.37
CA VAL A 113 -6.97 -16.24 -5.79
C VAL A 113 -8.12 -15.31 -6.15
N GLU A 114 -9.14 -15.19 -5.28
CA GLU A 114 -10.25 -14.25 -5.47
C GLU A 114 -9.77 -12.80 -5.55
N LEU A 115 -8.96 -12.36 -4.58
CA LEU A 115 -8.43 -11.00 -4.56
C LEU A 115 -7.58 -10.68 -5.79
N PHE A 116 -6.72 -11.61 -6.20
CA PHE A 116 -5.79 -11.41 -7.32
C PHE A 116 -6.46 -11.59 -8.68
N GLY A 117 -7.65 -12.20 -8.74
CA GLY A 117 -8.50 -12.20 -9.93
C GLY A 117 -8.98 -10.81 -10.37
N HIS A 118 -8.79 -9.79 -9.52
CA HIS A 118 -9.04 -8.39 -9.86
C HIS A 118 -7.82 -7.64 -10.40
N ILE A 119 -6.65 -8.27 -10.54
CA ILE A 119 -5.50 -7.63 -11.18
C ILE A 119 -5.77 -7.49 -12.67
N ASP A 120 -6.10 -6.27 -13.09
CA ASP A 120 -6.30 -5.92 -14.49
C ASP A 120 -6.00 -4.43 -14.73
N PRO A 121 -5.95 -3.97 -15.99
CA PRO A 121 -5.61 -2.58 -16.30
C PRO A 121 -6.60 -1.51 -15.82
N GLN A 122 -7.77 -1.87 -15.27
CA GLN A 122 -8.81 -0.96 -14.76
C GLN A 122 -8.85 -0.89 -13.23
N HIS A 123 -8.11 -1.77 -12.54
CA HIS A 123 -8.15 -1.87 -11.09
C HIS A 123 -6.75 -1.82 -10.45
N HIS A 124 -6.70 -1.34 -9.21
CA HIS A 124 -5.53 -1.43 -8.34
C HIS A 124 -5.83 -2.40 -7.21
N VAL A 125 -4.91 -3.33 -6.94
CA VAL A 125 -5.01 -4.29 -5.83
C VAL A 125 -3.99 -3.92 -4.76
N ALA A 126 -4.48 -3.45 -3.61
CA ALA A 126 -3.64 -3.11 -2.46
C ALA A 126 -3.84 -4.12 -1.32
N THR A 127 -2.76 -4.60 -0.72
CA THR A 127 -2.83 -5.59 0.38
C THR A 127 -2.19 -5.09 1.66
N LEU A 128 -2.82 -5.43 2.78
CA LEU A 128 -2.23 -5.31 4.11
C LEU A 128 -1.38 -6.55 4.40
N ILE A 129 -0.12 -6.32 4.77
CA ILE A 129 0.87 -7.37 4.97
C ILE A 129 1.61 -7.21 6.29
N GLY A 130 2.29 -8.28 6.72
CA GLY A 130 3.49 -8.18 7.55
C GLY A 130 4.72 -8.00 6.68
N ALA A 131 5.50 -6.95 6.92
CA ALA A 131 6.60 -6.53 6.07
C ALA A 131 7.72 -7.55 5.94
N GLY A 132 7.84 -8.54 6.85
CA GLY A 132 8.71 -9.71 6.69
C GLY A 132 8.43 -10.56 5.43
N MET A 133 7.34 -10.30 4.71
CA MET A 133 7.08 -10.83 3.37
C MET A 133 8.03 -10.25 2.30
N LEU A 134 8.57 -9.06 2.52
CA LEU A 134 9.38 -8.31 1.56
C LEU A 134 10.88 -8.58 1.76
N GLU A 135 11.65 -8.43 0.69
CA GLU A 135 13.11 -8.42 0.80
C GLU A 135 13.54 -7.23 1.68
N ASN A 136 14.36 -7.51 2.71
CA ASN A 136 14.79 -6.55 3.73
C ASN A 136 13.68 -6.01 4.65
N GLY A 137 12.46 -6.55 4.59
CA GLY A 137 11.40 -6.20 5.52
C GLY A 137 11.47 -7.01 6.82
N GLU A 138 10.92 -6.43 7.90
CA GLU A 138 10.89 -7.07 9.22
C GLU A 138 9.45 -7.12 9.80
N GLY A 139 9.21 -8.13 10.64
CA GLY A 139 7.95 -8.31 11.35
C GLY A 139 6.92 -9.16 10.62
N SER A 140 6.20 -9.99 11.38
CA SER A 140 5.15 -10.87 10.88
C SER A 140 3.74 -10.32 11.14
N SER A 141 3.59 -9.30 11.97
CA SER A 141 2.31 -8.64 12.25
C SER A 141 1.94 -7.67 11.12
N LYS A 142 0.64 -7.37 11.00
CA LYS A 142 0.13 -6.31 10.12
C LYS A 142 0.88 -5.02 10.40
N ASN A 143 1.62 -4.54 9.41
CA ASN A 143 2.38 -3.30 9.57
C ASN A 143 2.55 -2.50 8.28
N HIS A 144 2.14 -3.03 7.12
CA HIS A 144 2.49 -2.38 5.86
C HIS A 144 1.46 -2.60 4.76
N TRP A 145 1.27 -1.59 3.91
CA TRP A 145 0.43 -1.66 2.70
C TRP A 145 1.31 -1.65 1.46
N ILE A 146 0.98 -2.51 0.50
CA ILE A 146 1.63 -2.60 -0.81
C ILE A 146 0.59 -2.65 -1.92
N THR A 147 0.99 -2.35 -3.16
CA THR A 147 0.12 -2.49 -4.35
C THR A 147 0.72 -3.50 -5.31
N TRP A 148 -0.10 -4.30 -5.98
CA TRP A 148 0.34 -5.34 -6.92
C TRP A 148 0.07 -4.92 -8.36
N GLU A 149 1.08 -5.07 -9.23
CA GLU A 149 0.93 -5.01 -10.69
C GLU A 149 0.80 -6.42 -11.30
N GLN A 150 1.39 -7.42 -10.65
CA GLN A 150 1.28 -8.83 -11.00
C GLN A 150 1.26 -9.67 -9.74
N GLY A 151 0.33 -10.64 -9.69
CA GLY A 151 0.22 -11.58 -8.58
C GLY A 151 1.41 -12.50 -8.37
N PRO A 152 1.48 -13.19 -7.21
CA PRO A 152 2.46 -14.22 -6.98
C PRO A 152 2.29 -15.36 -7.98
N ALA A 153 3.40 -15.82 -8.54
CA ALA A 153 3.47 -16.93 -9.48
C ALA A 153 4.58 -17.91 -9.06
N THR A 154 4.38 -19.18 -9.36
CA THR A 154 5.37 -20.26 -9.24
C THR A 154 6.01 -20.54 -10.59
N ALA A 155 6.90 -21.53 -10.66
CA ALA A 155 7.48 -21.97 -11.93
C ALA A 155 6.42 -22.53 -12.91
N GLU A 156 5.30 -23.01 -12.37
CA GLU A 156 4.17 -23.57 -13.12
C GLU A 156 3.15 -22.51 -13.57
N GLY A 157 3.30 -21.25 -13.15
CA GLY A 157 2.41 -20.14 -13.51
C GLY A 157 1.77 -19.46 -12.30
N GLU A 158 0.67 -18.76 -12.53
CA GLU A 158 -0.07 -18.04 -11.49
C GLU A 158 -0.56 -18.98 -10.39
N VAL A 159 -0.64 -18.46 -9.16
CA VAL A 159 -1.21 -19.23 -8.05
C VAL A 159 -2.69 -19.51 -8.32
N THR A 160 -3.06 -20.78 -8.25
CA THR A 160 -4.44 -21.28 -8.40
C THR A 160 -4.89 -21.94 -7.11
N PRO A 161 -6.18 -22.30 -6.94
CA PRO A 161 -6.64 -23.03 -5.75
C PRO A 161 -5.97 -24.41 -5.56
N THR A 162 -5.31 -24.95 -6.59
CA THR A 162 -4.63 -26.25 -6.57
C THR A 162 -3.12 -26.16 -6.44
N THR A 163 -2.53 -24.97 -6.44
CA THR A 163 -1.09 -24.77 -6.24
C THR A 163 -0.66 -25.36 -4.89
N ALA A 164 0.42 -26.13 -4.88
CA ALA A 164 0.89 -26.78 -3.66
C ALA A 164 1.34 -25.74 -2.61
N PRO A 165 1.03 -25.91 -1.31
CA PRO A 165 1.44 -24.95 -0.28
C PRO A 165 2.97 -24.73 -0.20
N GLY A 166 3.75 -25.76 -0.52
CA GLY A 166 5.21 -25.69 -0.54
C GLY A 166 5.81 -25.16 -1.85
N ALA A 167 4.99 -24.82 -2.85
CA ALA A 167 5.49 -24.30 -4.12
C ALA A 167 6.20 -22.95 -3.90
N ALA A 168 7.39 -22.80 -4.49
CA ALA A 168 8.17 -21.57 -4.41
C ALA A 168 7.51 -20.48 -5.25
N ILE A 169 7.42 -19.27 -4.69
CA ILE A 169 7.03 -18.08 -5.42
C ILE A 169 8.27 -17.56 -6.15
N THR A 170 8.23 -17.60 -7.48
CA THR A 170 9.35 -17.25 -8.36
C THR A 170 9.06 -16.00 -9.19
N GLY A 171 7.82 -15.51 -9.19
CA GLY A 171 7.42 -14.31 -9.92
C GLY A 171 6.40 -13.48 -9.14
N SER A 172 6.52 -12.16 -9.26
CA SER A 172 5.52 -11.17 -8.86
C SER A 172 5.97 -9.79 -9.33
N GLN A 173 5.05 -8.82 -9.33
CA GLN A 173 5.40 -7.41 -9.50
C GLN A 173 4.56 -6.59 -8.53
N LEU A 174 5.22 -5.92 -7.59
CA LEU A 174 4.57 -5.10 -6.56
C LEU A 174 5.31 -3.79 -6.36
N PHE A 175 4.56 -2.77 -5.94
CA PHE A 175 5.06 -1.47 -5.55
C PHE A 175 5.11 -1.32 -4.03
N THR A 176 6.28 -0.95 -3.52
CA THR A 176 6.51 -0.57 -2.12
C THR A 176 7.75 0.29 -2.01
N TRP A 177 7.78 1.23 -1.06
CA TRP A 177 8.95 2.09 -0.77
C TRP A 177 9.57 2.75 -2.01
N GLY A 178 8.74 3.20 -2.96
CA GLY A 178 9.19 3.89 -4.17
C GLY A 178 9.77 2.97 -5.26
N GLN A 179 9.68 1.65 -5.10
CA GLN A 179 10.22 0.66 -6.04
C GLN A 179 9.13 -0.26 -6.57
N VAL A 180 9.27 -0.68 -7.83
CA VAL A 180 8.44 -1.71 -8.48
C VAL A 180 9.30 -2.90 -8.84
N GLY A 181 8.84 -4.11 -8.52
CA GLY A 181 9.48 -5.34 -8.98
C GLY A 181 9.07 -6.58 -8.21
N HIS A 182 9.87 -7.64 -8.34
CA HIS A 182 9.80 -8.81 -7.48
C HIS A 182 10.55 -8.52 -6.17
N LEU A 183 9.84 -7.92 -5.22
CA LEU A 183 10.39 -7.42 -3.95
C LEU A 183 10.06 -8.35 -2.76
N LEU A 184 9.72 -9.60 -3.04
CA LEU A 184 9.41 -10.61 -2.03
C LEU A 184 10.69 -11.20 -1.44
N ALA A 185 10.63 -11.63 -0.18
CA ALA A 185 11.74 -12.31 0.45
C ALA A 185 12.13 -13.61 -0.30
N LYS A 186 13.43 -13.89 -0.36
CA LYS A 186 13.97 -15.05 -1.08
C LYS A 186 13.42 -16.36 -0.52
N ASN A 187 13.20 -17.33 -1.41
CA ASN A 187 12.72 -18.69 -1.08
C ASN A 187 11.34 -18.72 -0.39
N LEU A 188 10.50 -17.70 -0.58
CA LEU A 188 9.13 -17.74 -0.11
C LEU A 188 8.36 -18.86 -0.83
N THR A 189 7.71 -19.69 -0.05
CA THR A 189 6.66 -20.62 -0.51
C THR A 189 5.29 -19.96 -0.43
N LEU A 190 4.29 -20.51 -1.14
CA LEU A 190 2.90 -20.06 -1.04
C LEU A 190 2.40 -20.07 0.42
N GLN A 191 2.72 -21.11 1.20
CA GLN A 191 2.32 -21.19 2.61
C GLN A 191 2.94 -20.07 3.45
N SER A 192 4.22 -19.76 3.25
CA SER A 192 4.88 -18.66 3.97
C SER A 192 4.39 -17.28 3.51
N LEU A 193 4.05 -17.12 2.24
CA LEU A 193 3.45 -15.88 1.71
C LEU A 193 2.11 -15.61 2.41
N LEU A 194 1.23 -16.63 2.46
CA LEU A 194 -0.08 -16.51 3.11
C LEU A 194 0.04 -16.14 4.59
N LYS A 195 1.06 -16.60 5.31
CA LYS A 195 1.33 -16.22 6.71
C LYS A 195 1.68 -14.74 6.93
N HIS A 196 1.83 -13.96 5.86
CA HIS A 196 2.05 -12.52 5.97
C HIS A 196 0.93 -11.69 5.34
N LEU A 197 -0.01 -12.31 4.61
CA LEU A 197 -1.08 -11.61 3.92
C LEU A 197 -2.34 -11.56 4.77
N TYR A 198 -2.86 -10.35 4.96
CA TYR A 198 -4.05 -10.08 5.76
C TYR A 198 -5.25 -9.61 4.93
N GLY A 199 -5.20 -9.78 3.61
CA GLY A 199 -6.24 -9.33 2.70
C GLY A 199 -5.94 -7.97 2.09
N GLY A 200 -6.89 -7.47 1.33
CA GLY A 200 -6.70 -6.26 0.56
C GLY A 200 -7.98 -5.57 0.15
N LEU A 201 -7.77 -4.47 -0.55
CA LEU A 201 -8.76 -3.61 -1.15
C LEU A 201 -8.48 -3.56 -2.66
N VAL A 202 -9.54 -3.57 -3.45
CA VAL A 202 -9.46 -3.34 -4.88
C VAL A 202 -10.17 -2.04 -5.20
N PHE A 203 -9.50 -1.18 -5.95
CA PHE A 203 -10.03 0.12 -6.36
C PHE A 203 -10.16 0.18 -7.87
N SER A 204 -11.19 0.85 -8.38
CA SER A 204 -11.17 1.33 -9.76
C SER A 204 -10.06 2.37 -9.93
N LYS A 205 -9.67 2.63 -11.18
CA LYS A 205 -8.86 3.82 -11.48
C LYS A 205 -9.55 5.11 -11.07
N ILE A 206 -8.74 6.10 -10.73
CA ILE A 206 -9.20 7.49 -10.58
C ILE A 206 -9.51 8.04 -11.98
N PRO A 207 -10.74 8.55 -12.23
CA PRO A 207 -11.17 9.08 -13.52
C PRO A 207 -10.42 10.35 -13.94
#